data_AF-A0A810N720-F1
#
_entry.id   AF-A0A810N720-F1
#
_cell.length_a   1.000
_cell.length_b   1.000
_cell.length_c   1.000
_cell.angle_alpha   90.00
_cell.angle_beta   90.00
_cell.angle_gamma   90.00
#
_symmetry.space_group_name_H-M   'P 1'
#
loop_
_entity.id
_entity.type
_entity.pdbx_description
1 polymer ?
#
loop_
_entity_poly.entity_id
_entity_poly.type
_entity_poly.pdbx_seq_one_letter_code
_entity_poly.pdbx_strand_id
1 'polypeptide(L)'
;MPVIALVLGLPLLTGCAIDKGTALASDFEEDWAGTPDVVDIRTTDYNTLPFLGTATGVVILKDGTSADRVAELANELGEYVASNDKTTGRITADGITFTVVADKTRTGEILALWQSLTDDDRVVNGDIKDAPRKETDRWDIEVTAVDPTGAMAVFKDMMTDGDQHRPLTQVTSLKVSTKHGARPSLHVETDFHDGFPAEAIAAYDAVVAQYPVVGATLRRDPTTGSAVSIVVADSGDLDRAGELARTAAPNLGTAVKVTSDNSN
;
A
#
# COMPACT_ATOMS: atom_id res chain seq x y z
N MET A 1 -23.39 71.02 -11.90
CA MET A 1 -22.65 70.25 -12.92
C MET A 1 -21.61 69.38 -12.21
N PRO A 2 -21.49 68.09 -12.55
CA PRO A 2 -20.97 67.06 -11.66
C PRO A 2 -19.45 66.85 -11.73
N VAL A 3 -18.90 66.43 -10.58
CA VAL A 3 -17.81 65.45 -10.29
C VAL A 3 -16.85 65.08 -11.41
N ILE A 4 -15.53 65.21 -11.16
CA ILE A 4 -14.56 64.10 -11.34
C ILE A 4 -13.53 64.16 -10.19
N ALA A 5 -13.78 63.37 -9.15
CA ALA A 5 -12.74 62.96 -8.20
C ALA A 5 -11.90 61.88 -8.87
N LEU A 6 -10.63 62.17 -9.13
CA LEU A 6 -9.68 61.19 -9.66
C LEU A 6 -9.23 60.28 -8.50
N VAL A 7 -10.02 59.25 -8.21
CA VAL A 7 -9.62 58.16 -7.31
C VAL A 7 -8.60 57.31 -8.06
N LEU A 8 -7.32 57.52 -7.76
CA LEU A 8 -6.24 56.61 -8.09
C LEU A 8 -6.41 55.33 -7.25
N GLY A 9 -7.31 54.45 -7.69
CA GLY A 9 -7.36 53.07 -7.24
C GLY A 9 -6.23 52.31 -7.89
N LEU A 10 -5.06 52.25 -7.26
CA LEU A 10 -4.10 51.19 -7.56
C LEU A 10 -4.74 49.87 -7.09
N PRO A 11 -5.02 48.90 -7.97
CA PRO A 11 -5.30 47.55 -7.52
C PRO A 11 -4.03 47.06 -6.84
N LEU A 12 -4.10 46.87 -5.52
CA LEU A 12 -3.16 46.05 -4.79
C LEU A 12 -3.23 44.66 -5.42
N LEU A 13 -2.32 44.38 -6.35
CA LEU A 13 -1.99 43.02 -6.75
C LEU A 13 -1.33 42.38 -5.52
N THR A 14 -2.15 41.96 -4.56
CA THR A 14 -1.80 40.91 -3.63
C THR A 14 -1.68 39.65 -4.47
N GLY A 15 -0.54 39.52 -5.16
CA GLY A 15 -0.12 38.26 -5.76
C GLY A 15 0.13 37.32 -4.61
N CYS A 16 -0.91 36.63 -4.15
CA CYS A 16 -0.73 35.41 -3.39
C CYS A 16 0.18 34.55 -4.26
N ALA A 17 1.42 34.32 -3.83
CA ALA A 17 2.27 33.35 -4.48
C ALA A 17 1.53 32.02 -4.34
N ILE A 18 0.87 31.57 -5.41
CA ILE A 18 0.24 30.26 -5.43
C ILE A 18 1.39 29.27 -5.55
N ASP A 19 1.56 28.46 -4.50
CA ASP A 19 2.59 27.44 -4.49
C ASP A 19 2.28 26.36 -5.52
N LYS A 20 3.29 25.92 -6.28
CA LYS A 20 3.13 25.01 -7.43
C LYS A 20 2.38 23.73 -7.09
N GLY A 21 2.69 23.09 -5.97
CA GLY A 21 2.00 21.87 -5.53
C GLY A 21 0.52 22.12 -5.25
N THR A 22 0.18 23.25 -4.65
CA THR A 22 -1.21 23.64 -4.39
C THR A 22 -1.97 23.90 -5.70
N ALA A 23 -1.33 24.55 -6.67
CA ALA A 23 -1.89 24.70 -8.02
C ALA A 23 -2.13 23.34 -8.68
N LEU A 24 -1.14 22.45 -8.67
CA LEU A 24 -1.26 21.10 -9.25
C LEU A 24 -2.36 20.27 -8.60
N ALA A 25 -2.55 20.38 -7.28
CA ALA A 25 -3.64 19.72 -6.58
C ALA A 25 -5.02 20.29 -6.99
N SER A 26 -5.14 21.61 -7.10
CA SER A 26 -6.37 22.26 -7.56
C SER A 26 -6.70 21.90 -9.00
N ASP A 27 -5.71 21.89 -9.89
CA ASP A 27 -5.87 21.51 -11.30
C ASP A 27 -6.36 20.05 -11.39
N PHE A 28 -5.77 19.14 -10.60
CA PHE A 28 -6.24 17.76 -10.51
C PHE A 28 -7.70 17.64 -10.06
N GLU A 29 -8.10 18.39 -9.03
CA GLU A 29 -9.50 18.39 -8.56
C GLU A 29 -10.44 18.93 -9.62
N GLU A 30 -10.08 20.01 -10.31
CA GLU A 30 -10.89 20.61 -11.38
C GLU A 30 -11.07 19.65 -12.56
N ASP A 31 -9.99 19.00 -13.00
CA ASP A 31 -10.00 18.10 -14.16
C ASP A 31 -10.83 16.82 -13.91
N TRP A 32 -10.88 16.35 -12.65
CA TRP A 32 -11.63 15.15 -12.27
C TRP A 32 -13.01 15.44 -11.65
N ALA A 33 -13.33 16.71 -11.39
CA ALA A 33 -14.61 17.11 -10.82
C ALA A 33 -15.77 16.76 -11.76
N GLY A 34 -16.78 16.08 -11.20
CA GLY A 34 -17.99 15.73 -11.95
C GLY A 34 -17.84 14.54 -12.89
N THR A 35 -16.68 13.86 -12.90
CA THR A 35 -16.50 12.60 -13.62
C THR A 35 -17.51 11.55 -13.09
N PRO A 36 -18.29 10.91 -13.97
CA PRO A 36 -19.23 9.87 -13.56
C PRO A 36 -18.53 8.75 -12.79
N ASP A 37 -19.20 8.25 -11.74
CA ASP A 37 -18.74 7.19 -10.82
C ASP A 37 -17.64 7.59 -9.83
N VAL A 38 -17.08 8.80 -9.93
CA VAL A 38 -16.22 9.39 -8.91
C VAL A 38 -17.08 9.98 -7.79
N VAL A 39 -16.86 9.51 -6.55
CA VAL A 39 -17.64 9.95 -5.37
C VAL A 39 -16.89 10.94 -4.50
N ASP A 40 -15.55 10.90 -4.53
CA ASP A 40 -14.69 11.77 -3.75
C ASP A 40 -13.33 11.91 -4.47
N ILE A 41 -12.69 13.05 -4.31
CA ILE A 41 -11.33 13.32 -4.82
C ILE A 41 -10.53 13.83 -3.63
N ARG A 42 -9.40 13.19 -3.37
CA ARG A 42 -8.49 13.61 -2.31
C ARG A 42 -7.17 14.00 -2.90
N THR A 43 -6.70 15.19 -2.56
CA THR A 43 -5.40 15.66 -2.98
C THR A 43 -4.47 15.85 -1.78
N THR A 44 -3.18 15.75 -2.06
CA THR A 44 -2.13 16.15 -1.13
C THR A 44 -1.08 16.88 -1.94
N ASP A 45 -0.74 18.09 -1.53
CA ASP A 45 0.30 18.89 -2.15
C ASP A 45 1.58 18.89 -1.31
N TYR A 46 2.70 19.05 -2.00
CA TYR A 46 4.00 19.25 -1.37
C TYR A 46 4.73 20.38 -2.07
N ASN A 47 5.12 21.40 -1.30
CA ASN A 47 5.82 22.58 -1.81
C ASN A 47 7.20 22.66 -1.16
N THR A 48 8.24 22.57 -1.99
CA THR A 48 9.62 22.81 -1.55
C THR A 48 10.01 24.28 -1.75
N LEU A 49 9.51 24.90 -2.83
CA LEU A 49 9.60 26.33 -3.13
C LEU A 49 8.30 26.75 -3.85
N PRO A 50 7.98 28.05 -3.96
CA PRO A 50 6.73 28.49 -4.61
C PRO A 50 6.54 27.98 -6.04
N PHE A 51 7.62 27.71 -6.77
CA PHE A 51 7.61 27.19 -8.14
C PHE A 51 8.09 25.72 -8.23
N LEU A 52 8.32 25.06 -7.09
CA LEU A 52 8.77 23.69 -7.01
C LEU A 52 7.91 22.91 -6.02
N GLY A 53 7.01 22.12 -6.57
CA GLY A 53 6.13 21.25 -5.80
C GLY A 53 5.64 20.08 -6.63
N THR A 54 4.99 19.16 -5.94
CA THR A 54 4.34 17.96 -6.47
C THR A 54 2.96 17.84 -5.87
N ALA A 55 2.08 17.11 -6.53
CA ALA A 55 0.77 16.75 -5.99
C ALA A 55 0.53 15.25 -6.12
N THR A 56 -0.27 14.69 -5.22
CA THR A 56 -0.86 13.37 -5.37
C THR A 56 -2.37 13.53 -5.36
N GLY A 57 -3.03 13.05 -6.41
CA GLY A 57 -4.48 13.00 -6.51
C GLY A 57 -4.97 11.56 -6.39
N VAL A 58 -5.98 11.34 -5.55
CA VAL A 58 -6.65 10.05 -5.36
C VAL A 58 -8.11 10.20 -5.76
N VAL A 59 -8.48 9.50 -6.83
CA VAL A 59 -9.86 9.41 -7.32
C VAL A 59 -10.54 8.24 -6.62
N ILE A 60 -11.58 8.51 -5.84
CA ILE A 60 -12.33 7.47 -5.12
C ILE A 60 -13.59 7.15 -5.92
N LEU A 61 -13.70 5.91 -6.36
CA LEU A 61 -14.82 5.43 -7.15
C LEU A 61 -15.95 4.92 -6.25
N LYS A 62 -17.15 4.93 -6.81
CA LYS A 62 -18.32 4.32 -6.19
C LYS A 62 -18.11 2.81 -6.02
N ASP A 63 -18.53 2.27 -4.88
CA ASP A 63 -18.53 0.82 -4.65
C ASP A 63 -19.30 0.07 -5.76
N GLY A 64 -18.72 -1.03 -6.23
CA GLY A 64 -19.29 -1.85 -7.32
C GLY A 64 -19.19 -1.22 -8.71
N THR A 65 -18.29 -0.24 -8.91
CA THR A 65 -17.92 0.22 -10.25
C THR A 65 -17.35 -0.96 -11.05
N SER A 66 -17.80 -1.16 -12.29
CA SER A 66 -17.36 -2.32 -13.07
C SER A 66 -15.86 -2.27 -13.39
N ALA A 67 -15.22 -3.44 -13.48
CA ALA A 67 -13.80 -3.54 -13.82
C ALA A 67 -13.46 -2.81 -15.14
N ASP A 68 -14.32 -2.89 -16.15
CA ASP A 68 -14.15 -2.16 -17.42
C ASP A 68 -14.12 -0.64 -17.21
N ARG A 69 -14.99 -0.12 -16.34
CA ARG A 69 -15.05 1.32 -16.02
C ARG A 69 -13.85 1.76 -15.19
N VAL A 70 -13.39 0.93 -14.23
CA VAL A 70 -12.16 1.18 -13.49
C VAL A 70 -10.95 1.23 -14.43
N ALA A 71 -10.87 0.31 -15.39
CA ALA A 71 -9.80 0.28 -16.38
C ALA A 71 -9.84 1.50 -17.33
N GLU A 72 -11.02 1.94 -17.75
CA GLU A 72 -11.20 3.16 -18.54
C GLU A 72 -10.66 4.39 -17.79
N LEU A 73 -11.11 4.59 -16.54
CA LEU A 73 -10.67 5.70 -15.70
C LEU A 73 -9.17 5.65 -15.38
N ALA A 74 -8.62 4.45 -15.18
CA ALA A 74 -7.17 4.27 -15.00
C ALA A 74 -6.38 4.66 -16.26
N ASN A 75 -6.90 4.38 -17.46
CA ASN A 75 -6.25 4.82 -18.69
C ASN A 75 -6.30 6.35 -18.87
N GLU A 76 -7.45 6.97 -18.59
CA GLU A 76 -7.61 8.43 -18.60
C GLU A 76 -6.65 9.09 -17.59
N LEU A 77 -6.55 8.54 -16.38
CA LEU A 77 -5.61 9.01 -15.35
C LEU A 77 -4.15 8.80 -15.76
N GLY A 78 -3.84 7.72 -16.46
CA GLY A 78 -2.50 7.47 -17.01
C GLY A 78 -2.09 8.54 -18.03
N GLU A 79 -3.02 8.95 -18.91
CA GLU A 79 -2.81 10.02 -19.89
C GLU A 79 -2.67 11.39 -19.23
N TYR A 80 -3.45 11.63 -18.17
CA TYR A 80 -3.33 12.81 -17.34
C TYR A 80 -1.94 12.91 -16.68
N VAL A 81 -1.51 11.86 -15.99
CA VAL A 81 -0.21 11.79 -15.30
C VAL A 81 0.94 11.91 -16.30
N ALA A 82 0.84 11.30 -17.48
CA ALA A 82 1.83 11.45 -18.55
C ALA A 82 1.99 12.91 -19.02
N SER A 83 0.91 13.69 -18.99
CA SER A 83 0.91 15.11 -19.36
C SER A 83 1.34 16.02 -18.20
N ASN A 84 1.34 15.51 -16.97
CA ASN A 84 1.58 16.26 -15.73
C ASN A 84 2.66 15.59 -14.86
N ASP A 85 3.93 15.74 -15.25
CA ASP A 85 5.10 15.04 -14.68
C ASP A 85 5.43 15.33 -13.19
N LYS A 86 4.63 16.15 -12.51
CA LYS A 86 4.73 16.48 -11.08
C LYS A 86 3.51 16.02 -10.27
N THR A 87 2.59 15.31 -10.91
CA THR A 87 1.37 14.80 -10.29
C THR A 87 1.38 13.28 -10.31
N THR A 88 1.19 12.67 -9.14
CA THR A 88 0.92 11.23 -9.03
C THR A 88 -0.59 11.01 -9.00
N GLY A 89 -1.09 10.14 -9.87
CA GLY A 89 -2.49 9.74 -9.91
C GLY A 89 -2.71 8.40 -9.23
N ARG A 90 -3.76 8.28 -8.43
CA ARG A 90 -4.19 7.05 -7.75
C ARG A 90 -5.69 6.85 -7.86
N ILE A 91 -6.13 5.61 -7.85
CA ILE A 91 -7.55 5.24 -7.83
C ILE A 91 -7.83 4.38 -6.60
N THR A 92 -8.91 4.66 -5.89
CA THR A 92 -9.50 3.76 -4.89
C THR A 92 -10.78 3.15 -5.45
N ALA A 93 -10.81 1.82 -5.59
CA ALA A 93 -11.97 1.05 -6.05
C ALA A 93 -12.09 -0.25 -5.24
N ASP A 94 -13.30 -0.52 -4.73
CA ASP A 94 -13.63 -1.71 -3.93
C ASP A 94 -12.64 -1.97 -2.79
N GLY A 95 -12.30 -0.89 -2.05
CA GLY A 95 -11.41 -0.96 -0.89
C GLY A 95 -9.92 -1.07 -1.20
N ILE A 96 -9.53 -1.16 -2.48
CA ILE A 96 -8.12 -1.21 -2.89
C ILE A 96 -7.73 0.12 -3.54
N THR A 97 -6.61 0.69 -3.10
CA THR A 97 -6.02 1.89 -3.70
C THR A 97 -4.79 1.53 -4.50
N PHE A 98 -4.67 1.99 -5.74
CA PHE A 98 -3.51 1.72 -6.57
C PHE A 98 -3.02 2.98 -7.29
N THR A 99 -1.70 3.11 -7.44
CA THR A 99 -1.09 4.14 -8.28
C THR A 99 -1.29 3.81 -9.75
N VAL A 100 -1.67 4.81 -10.54
CA VAL A 100 -1.70 4.73 -12.00
C VAL A 100 -0.42 5.38 -12.54
N VAL A 101 0.26 4.69 -13.44
CA VAL A 101 1.49 5.17 -14.09
C VAL A 101 1.25 5.43 -15.58
N ALA A 102 2.08 6.29 -16.17
CA ALA A 102 1.99 6.64 -17.59
C ALA A 102 2.21 5.44 -18.53
N ASP A 103 2.96 4.43 -18.08
CA ASP A 103 3.15 3.18 -18.81
C ASP A 103 1.88 2.32 -18.77
N LYS A 104 1.19 2.23 -19.92
CA LYS A 104 -0.04 1.43 -20.07
C LYS A 104 0.15 -0.06 -19.76
N THR A 105 1.34 -0.61 -20.00
CA THR A 105 1.64 -2.02 -19.68
C THR A 105 1.66 -2.21 -18.17
N ARG A 106 2.41 -1.36 -17.46
CA ARG A 106 2.49 -1.39 -15.99
C ARG A 106 1.13 -1.12 -15.35
N THR A 107 0.36 -0.16 -15.84
CA THR A 107 -1.01 0.09 -15.38
C THR A 107 -1.93 -1.12 -15.64
N GLY A 108 -1.76 -1.83 -16.75
CA GLY A 108 -2.47 -3.09 -17.02
C GLY A 108 -2.13 -4.20 -16.01
N GLU A 109 -0.87 -4.34 -15.60
CA GLU A 109 -0.46 -5.30 -14.56
C GLU A 109 -1.13 -4.99 -13.22
N ILE A 110 -1.20 -3.71 -12.83
CA ILE A 110 -1.87 -3.25 -11.61
C ILE A 110 -3.36 -3.55 -11.65
N LEU A 111 -4.03 -3.26 -12.78
CA LEU A 111 -5.46 -3.54 -12.94
C LEU A 111 -5.76 -5.03 -12.81
N ALA A 112 -4.90 -5.89 -13.38
CA ALA A 112 -5.03 -7.34 -13.22
C ALA A 112 -4.85 -7.78 -11.76
N LEU A 113 -3.87 -7.22 -11.04
CA LEU A 113 -3.68 -7.50 -9.62
C LEU A 113 -4.88 -7.01 -8.79
N TRP A 114 -5.32 -5.76 -9.00
CA TRP A 114 -6.49 -5.18 -8.35
C TRP A 114 -7.73 -6.06 -8.51
N GLN A 115 -8.01 -6.51 -9.73
CA GLN A 115 -9.14 -7.41 -9.99
C GLN A 115 -8.98 -8.74 -9.24
N SER A 116 -7.78 -9.34 -9.26
CA SER A 116 -7.56 -10.61 -8.55
C SER A 116 -7.72 -10.48 -7.03
N LEU A 117 -7.35 -9.34 -6.44
CA LEU A 117 -7.47 -9.08 -5.01
C LEU A 117 -8.91 -8.74 -4.60
N THR A 118 -9.67 -8.07 -5.46
CA THR A 118 -11.10 -7.79 -5.20
C THR A 118 -11.97 -9.03 -5.31
N ASP A 119 -11.59 -9.99 -6.15
CA ASP A 119 -12.26 -11.30 -6.28
C ASP A 119 -11.91 -12.28 -5.13
N ASP A 120 -10.98 -11.95 -4.25
CA ASP A 120 -10.54 -12.79 -3.13
C ASP A 120 -11.24 -12.42 -1.81
N ASP A 121 -12.07 -13.32 -1.30
CA ASP A 121 -12.83 -13.14 -0.06
C ASP A 121 -11.97 -13.08 1.21
N ARG A 122 -10.69 -13.45 1.10
CA ARG A 122 -9.69 -13.31 2.17
C ARG A 122 -9.19 -11.87 2.27
N VAL A 123 -9.35 -11.03 1.24
CA VAL A 123 -8.83 -9.66 1.18
C VAL A 123 -9.91 -8.65 1.62
N VAL A 124 -9.51 -7.69 2.47
CA VAL A 124 -10.38 -6.62 2.99
C VAL A 124 -10.07 -5.28 2.35
N ASN A 125 -8.79 -4.99 2.13
CA ASN A 125 -8.31 -3.79 1.45
C ASN A 125 -6.89 -4.02 0.93
N GLY A 126 -6.41 -3.09 0.11
CA GLY A 126 -5.05 -3.10 -0.38
C GLY A 126 -4.56 -1.72 -0.78
N ASP A 127 -3.24 -1.57 -0.82
CA ASP A 127 -2.56 -0.37 -1.27
C ASP A 127 -1.36 -0.78 -2.15
N ILE A 128 -1.40 -0.40 -3.42
CA ILE A 128 -0.36 -0.66 -4.42
C ILE A 128 0.28 0.68 -4.80
N LYS A 129 1.53 0.90 -4.42
CA LYS A 129 2.26 2.16 -4.61
C LYS A 129 3.38 2.01 -5.60
N ASP A 130 3.50 2.95 -6.53
CA ASP A 130 4.73 3.10 -7.31
C ASP A 130 5.83 3.68 -6.41
N ALA A 131 6.94 2.97 -6.31
CA ALA A 131 8.04 3.25 -5.39
C ALA A 131 9.41 3.18 -6.11
N PRO A 132 9.63 4.04 -7.12
CA PRO A 132 10.84 3.99 -7.93
C PRO A 132 12.11 4.20 -7.08
N ARG A 133 13.16 3.41 -7.35
CA ARG A 133 14.48 3.54 -6.70
C ARG A 133 15.59 3.50 -7.73
N LYS A 134 16.45 4.52 -7.74
CA LYS A 134 17.69 4.60 -8.54
C LYS A 134 17.49 4.05 -9.97
N GLU A 135 16.50 4.61 -10.67
CA GLU A 135 16.16 4.28 -12.08
C GLU A 135 15.49 2.91 -12.30
N THR A 136 15.12 2.20 -11.23
CA THR A 136 14.26 1.01 -11.34
C THR A 136 12.85 1.36 -10.87
N ASP A 137 11.91 1.16 -11.77
CA ASP A 137 10.48 1.15 -11.51
C ASP A 137 10.13 -0.03 -10.62
N ARG A 138 9.44 0.21 -9.51
CA ARG A 138 9.08 -0.86 -8.58
C ARG A 138 7.79 -0.60 -7.82
N TRP A 139 7.17 -1.68 -7.34
CA TRP A 139 5.93 -1.64 -6.57
C TRP A 139 6.16 -1.90 -5.09
N ASP A 140 5.50 -1.14 -4.22
CA ASP A 140 5.29 -1.51 -2.81
C ASP A 140 3.82 -1.92 -2.66
N ILE A 141 3.57 -3.12 -2.16
CA ILE A 141 2.23 -3.70 -2.06
C ILE A 141 1.91 -4.01 -0.60
N GLU A 142 0.82 -3.44 -0.11
CA GLU A 142 0.30 -3.68 1.23
C GLU A 142 -1.12 -4.24 1.12
N VAL A 143 -1.37 -5.43 1.66
CA VAL A 143 -2.70 -6.07 1.64
C VAL A 143 -3.16 -6.33 3.06
N THR A 144 -4.43 -6.04 3.32
CA THR A 144 -5.09 -6.43 4.57
C THR A 144 -6.02 -7.61 4.32
N ALA A 145 -5.82 -8.70 5.04
CA ALA A 145 -6.68 -9.87 5.02
C ALA A 145 -7.63 -9.92 6.23
N VAL A 146 -8.65 -10.77 6.12
CA VAL A 146 -9.70 -10.97 7.13
C VAL A 146 -9.13 -11.52 8.45
N ASP A 147 -8.26 -12.52 8.36
CA ASP A 147 -7.67 -13.24 9.51
C ASP A 147 -6.24 -13.74 9.19
N PRO A 148 -5.50 -14.31 10.17
CA PRO A 148 -4.14 -14.79 9.92
C PRO A 148 -4.02 -15.92 8.89
N THR A 149 -5.03 -16.78 8.77
CA THR A 149 -5.02 -17.87 7.79
C THR A 149 -5.14 -17.29 6.39
N GLY A 150 -6.07 -16.36 6.18
CA GLY A 150 -6.21 -15.59 4.95
C GLY A 150 -4.94 -14.80 4.63
N ALA A 151 -4.37 -14.08 5.61
CA ALA A 151 -3.14 -13.30 5.43
C ALA A 151 -1.97 -14.17 4.96
N MET A 152 -1.76 -15.34 5.57
CA MET A 152 -0.69 -16.25 5.15
C MET A 152 -0.94 -16.85 3.77
N ALA A 153 -2.20 -17.19 3.45
CA ALA A 153 -2.55 -17.75 2.15
C ALA A 153 -2.36 -16.73 1.02
N VAL A 154 -2.91 -15.52 1.18
CA VAL A 154 -2.70 -14.40 0.23
C VAL A 154 -1.21 -14.11 0.02
N PHE A 155 -0.43 -14.07 1.11
CA PHE A 155 1.02 -13.86 1.00
C PHE A 155 1.71 -14.95 0.17
N LYS A 156 1.37 -16.23 0.38
CA LYS A 156 1.95 -17.35 -0.37
C LYS A 156 1.52 -17.33 -1.84
N ASP A 157 0.25 -17.03 -2.11
CA ASP A 157 -0.31 -16.97 -3.46
C ASP A 157 0.34 -15.84 -4.28
N MET A 158 0.56 -14.67 -3.67
CA MET A 158 1.24 -13.54 -4.31
C MET A 158 2.74 -13.77 -4.57
N MET A 159 3.36 -14.72 -3.88
CA MET A 159 4.78 -15.05 -4.03
C MET A 159 5.04 -16.16 -5.05
N THR A 160 4.01 -16.89 -5.46
CA THR A 160 4.16 -18.06 -6.34
C THR A 160 3.82 -17.68 -7.77
N ASP A 161 4.79 -17.80 -8.68
CA ASP A 161 4.58 -17.53 -10.10
C ASP A 161 3.45 -18.39 -10.68
N GLY A 162 2.36 -17.73 -11.09
CA GLY A 162 1.24 -18.37 -11.79
C GLY A 162 0.05 -18.79 -10.90
N ASP A 163 0.06 -18.43 -9.61
CA ASP A 163 -1.10 -18.60 -8.73
C ASP A 163 -2.14 -17.47 -8.91
N GLN A 164 -3.19 -17.50 -8.08
CA GLN A 164 -4.39 -16.65 -8.14
C GLN A 164 -4.08 -15.15 -8.28
N HIS A 165 -3.03 -14.68 -7.60
CA HIS A 165 -2.56 -13.29 -7.68
C HIS A 165 -1.25 -13.26 -8.45
N ARG A 166 -1.34 -13.13 -9.78
CA ARG A 166 -0.15 -12.98 -10.61
C ARG A 166 0.70 -11.81 -10.08
N PRO A 167 1.93 -12.04 -9.59
CA PRO A 167 2.72 -10.95 -9.04
C PRO A 167 3.01 -9.91 -10.11
N LEU A 168 3.04 -8.64 -9.69
CA LEU A 168 3.56 -7.56 -10.55
C LEU A 168 5.00 -7.86 -10.90
N THR A 169 5.44 -7.42 -12.08
CA THR A 169 6.87 -7.37 -12.33
C THR A 169 7.50 -6.33 -11.39
N GLN A 170 8.71 -6.61 -10.87
CA GLN A 170 9.50 -5.63 -10.09
C GLN A 170 8.82 -5.18 -8.78
N VAL A 171 8.35 -6.11 -7.96
CA VAL A 171 7.95 -5.79 -6.58
C VAL A 171 9.21 -5.41 -5.77
N THR A 172 9.08 -4.42 -4.90
CA THR A 172 10.12 -4.10 -3.90
C THR A 172 9.79 -4.76 -2.60
N SER A 173 8.56 -4.62 -2.13
CA SER A 173 8.10 -5.19 -0.87
C SER A 173 6.65 -5.60 -1.02
N LEU A 174 6.34 -6.76 -0.44
CA LEU A 174 5.00 -7.26 -0.24
C LEU A 174 4.78 -7.38 1.26
N LYS A 175 3.75 -6.70 1.77
CA LYS A 175 3.29 -6.79 3.14
C LYS A 175 1.86 -7.29 3.15
N VAL A 176 1.61 -8.39 3.85
CA VAL A 176 0.26 -8.87 4.09
C VAL A 176 0.00 -8.91 5.59
N SER A 177 -1.08 -8.28 6.02
CA SER A 177 -1.42 -8.15 7.43
C SER A 177 -2.88 -8.43 7.70
N THR A 178 -3.21 -8.81 8.92
CA THR A 178 -4.60 -8.81 9.38
C THR A 178 -5.08 -7.40 9.65
N LYS A 179 -6.40 -7.18 9.60
CA LYS A 179 -7.02 -5.91 9.99
C LYS A 179 -6.49 -5.38 11.33
N HIS A 180 -6.28 -4.07 11.41
CA HIS A 180 -5.87 -3.43 12.65
C HIS A 180 -6.82 -3.78 13.80
N GLY A 181 -6.26 -4.22 14.93
CA GLY A 181 -7.00 -4.66 16.10
C GLY A 181 -7.53 -6.10 16.04
N ALA A 182 -7.30 -6.84 14.94
CA ALA A 182 -7.61 -8.27 14.87
C ALA A 182 -6.81 -9.04 15.93
N ARG A 183 -7.46 -10.02 16.56
CA ARG A 183 -6.83 -10.98 17.47
C ARG A 183 -7.36 -12.37 17.10
N PRO A 184 -6.52 -13.27 16.59
CA PRO A 184 -5.08 -13.15 16.38
C PRO A 184 -4.66 -12.16 15.28
N SER A 185 -3.53 -11.48 15.45
CA SER A 185 -2.94 -10.60 14.42
C SER A 185 -1.77 -11.27 13.70
N LEU A 186 -1.64 -11.07 12.40
CA LEU A 186 -0.48 -11.50 11.62
C LEU A 186 0.03 -10.37 10.74
N HIS A 187 1.35 -10.27 10.61
CA HIS A 187 2.02 -9.43 9.64
C HIS A 187 3.16 -10.23 9.00
N VAL A 188 3.18 -10.31 7.67
CA VAL A 188 4.20 -11.01 6.89
C VAL A 188 4.75 -10.06 5.83
N GLU A 189 6.07 -9.94 5.75
CA GLU A 189 6.76 -8.97 4.90
C GLU A 189 7.98 -9.58 4.18
N THR A 190 8.13 -9.30 2.88
CA THR A 190 9.36 -9.56 2.11
C THR A 190 10.40 -8.45 2.30
N ASP A 191 11.67 -8.72 2.00
CA ASP A 191 12.68 -7.65 1.92
C ASP A 191 12.59 -6.89 0.59
N PHE A 192 13.40 -5.82 0.48
CA PHE A 192 13.46 -4.95 -0.69
C PHE A 192 13.98 -5.63 -1.99
N HIS A 193 14.30 -6.92 -1.96
CA HIS A 193 14.81 -7.74 -3.05
C HIS A 193 13.94 -8.98 -3.28
N ASP A 194 12.66 -8.93 -2.89
CA ASP A 194 11.71 -10.05 -2.93
C ASP A 194 12.18 -11.27 -2.11
N GLY A 195 13.08 -11.04 -1.16
CA GLY A 195 13.57 -12.06 -0.25
C GLY A 195 12.44 -12.54 0.64
N PHE A 196 12.08 -13.81 0.44
CA PHE A 196 10.99 -14.46 1.16
C PHE A 196 11.43 -14.86 2.58
N PRO A 197 10.63 -14.59 3.64
CA PRO A 197 10.97 -14.92 5.02
C PRO A 197 10.73 -16.42 5.34
N ALA A 198 11.26 -17.34 4.54
CA ALA A 198 11.01 -18.80 4.63
C ALA A 198 11.19 -19.36 6.05
N GLU A 199 12.31 -19.02 6.68
CA GLU A 199 12.65 -19.52 8.01
C GLU A 199 11.72 -18.94 9.09
N ALA A 200 11.29 -17.68 8.96
CA ALA A 200 10.34 -17.09 9.88
C ALA A 200 8.95 -17.74 9.74
N ILE A 201 8.55 -18.06 8.51
CA ILE A 201 7.32 -18.80 8.23
C ILE A 201 7.39 -20.22 8.80
N ALA A 202 8.51 -20.93 8.61
CA ALA A 202 8.70 -22.26 9.20
C ALA A 202 8.63 -22.25 10.74
N ALA A 203 9.25 -21.25 11.39
CA ALA A 203 9.17 -21.07 12.83
C ALA A 203 7.72 -20.81 13.29
N TYR A 204 7.00 -19.94 12.59
CA TYR A 204 5.60 -19.63 12.89
C TYR A 204 4.68 -20.84 12.68
N ASP A 205 4.79 -21.53 11.55
CA ASP A 205 3.99 -22.71 11.20
C ASP A 205 4.21 -23.83 12.24
N ALA A 206 5.43 -24.01 12.72
CA ALA A 206 5.73 -24.96 13.78
C ALA A 206 5.03 -24.60 15.11
N VAL A 207 5.05 -23.32 15.51
CA VAL A 207 4.44 -22.88 16.77
C VAL A 207 2.91 -22.93 16.71
N VAL A 208 2.29 -22.39 15.65
CA VAL A 208 0.82 -22.35 15.52
C VAL A 208 0.20 -23.73 15.42
N ALA A 209 0.97 -24.74 14.98
CA ALA A 209 0.54 -26.13 14.97
C ALA A 209 0.36 -26.75 16.36
N GLN A 210 0.98 -26.18 17.41
CA GLN A 210 0.95 -26.74 18.76
C GLN A 210 0.41 -25.79 19.82
N TYR A 211 0.56 -24.48 19.62
CA TYR A 211 0.25 -23.47 20.62
C TYR A 211 -0.66 -22.37 20.04
N PRO A 212 -1.66 -21.90 20.81
CA PRO A 212 -2.45 -20.75 20.41
C PRO A 212 -1.58 -19.49 20.30
N VAL A 213 -1.53 -18.90 19.10
CA VAL A 213 -0.82 -17.64 18.82
C VAL A 213 -1.85 -16.52 18.72
N VAL A 214 -1.59 -15.39 19.38
CA VAL A 214 -2.44 -14.18 19.35
C VAL A 214 -1.85 -13.06 18.52
N GLY A 215 -0.57 -13.15 18.16
CA GLY A 215 0.12 -12.16 17.37
C GLY A 215 1.38 -12.72 16.72
N ALA A 216 1.66 -12.36 15.48
CA ALA A 216 2.95 -12.66 14.87
C ALA A 216 3.40 -11.60 13.87
N THR A 217 4.71 -11.41 13.78
CA THR A 217 5.38 -10.58 12.79
C THR A 217 6.51 -11.40 12.18
N LEU A 218 6.41 -11.66 10.87
CA LEU A 218 7.35 -12.44 10.08
C LEU A 218 7.93 -11.49 9.05
N ARG A 219 9.24 -11.26 9.07
CA ARG A 219 9.87 -10.32 8.15
C ARG A 219 11.18 -10.84 7.63
N ARG A 220 11.57 -10.35 6.46
CA ARG A 220 12.92 -10.50 5.93
C ARG A 220 13.66 -9.17 6.09
N ASP A 221 14.75 -9.18 6.85
CA ASP A 221 15.67 -8.05 6.93
C ASP A 221 16.81 -8.25 5.90
N PRO A 222 17.13 -7.22 5.08
CA PRO A 222 18.16 -7.33 4.04
C PRO A 222 19.59 -7.46 4.60
N THR A 223 19.81 -7.13 5.89
CA THR A 223 21.11 -7.14 6.54
C THR A 223 21.28 -8.32 7.50
N THR A 224 20.25 -8.62 8.29
CA THR A 224 20.28 -9.68 9.31
C THR A 224 19.58 -10.96 8.90
N GLY A 225 18.98 -11.00 7.70
CA GLY A 225 18.18 -12.13 7.24
C GLY A 225 16.77 -12.13 7.82
N SER A 226 16.14 -13.30 7.86
CA SER A 226 14.75 -13.42 8.35
C SER A 226 14.67 -13.14 9.86
N ALA A 227 13.52 -12.65 10.32
CA ALA A 227 13.22 -12.47 11.75
C ALA A 227 11.76 -12.79 12.04
N VAL A 228 11.51 -13.33 13.24
CA VAL A 228 10.18 -13.77 13.66
C VAL A 228 9.90 -13.34 15.09
N SER A 229 8.77 -12.67 15.30
CA SER A 229 8.23 -12.36 16.62
C SER A 229 6.88 -13.04 16.75
N ILE A 230 6.71 -13.89 17.76
CA ILE A 230 5.48 -14.66 18.02
C ILE A 230 4.99 -14.31 19.42
N VAL A 231 3.69 -14.03 19.54
CA VAL A 231 3.00 -13.80 20.80
C VAL A 231 2.06 -14.97 21.05
N VAL A 232 2.39 -15.83 22.00
CA VAL A 232 1.51 -16.93 22.43
C VAL A 232 0.44 -16.45 23.41
N ALA A 233 -0.69 -17.13 23.46
CA ALA A 233 -1.79 -16.79 24.36
C ALA A 233 -1.41 -17.01 25.83
N ASP A 234 -0.72 -18.11 26.14
CA ASP A 234 -0.37 -18.48 27.51
C ASP A 234 1.13 -18.34 27.78
N SER A 235 1.47 -17.66 28.88
CA SER A 235 2.83 -17.57 29.40
C SER A 235 3.47 -18.93 29.71
N GLY A 236 2.68 -19.95 30.05
CA GLY A 236 3.16 -21.32 30.31
C GLY A 236 3.71 -22.05 29.08
N ASP A 237 3.45 -21.51 27.89
CA ASP A 237 3.90 -22.07 26.61
C ASP A 237 5.15 -21.36 26.05
N LEU A 238 5.57 -20.24 26.65
CA LEU A 238 6.68 -19.39 26.17
C LEU A 238 7.96 -20.18 25.82
N ASP A 239 8.47 -20.94 26.78
CA ASP A 239 9.76 -21.62 26.63
C ASP A 239 9.67 -22.71 25.56
N ARG A 240 8.58 -23.50 25.57
CA ARG A 240 8.35 -24.60 24.64
C ARG A 240 8.06 -24.11 23.22
N ALA A 241 7.28 -23.05 23.06
CA ALA A 241 7.06 -22.39 21.79
C ALA A 241 8.35 -21.76 21.24
N GLY A 242 9.16 -21.15 22.11
CA GLY A 242 10.48 -20.62 21.77
C GLY A 242 11.46 -21.71 21.31
N GLU A 243 11.49 -22.85 21.98
CA GLU A 243 12.31 -24.01 21.57
C GLU A 243 11.85 -24.58 20.23
N LEU A 244 10.53 -24.72 20.04
CA LEU A 244 9.95 -25.21 18.80
C LEU A 244 10.26 -24.30 17.61
N ALA A 245 10.09 -22.99 17.77
CA ALA A 245 10.42 -21.99 16.76
C ALA A 245 11.91 -22.04 16.36
N ARG A 246 12.81 -22.13 17.34
CA ARG A 246 14.27 -22.22 17.08
C ARG A 246 14.67 -23.54 16.44
N THR A 247 14.02 -24.64 16.81
CA THR A 247 14.25 -25.95 16.18
C THR A 247 13.81 -25.95 14.71
N ALA A 248 12.66 -25.34 14.42
CA ALA A 248 12.14 -25.23 13.06
C ALA A 248 12.95 -24.28 12.17
N ALA A 249 13.63 -23.30 12.76
CA ALA A 249 14.40 -22.28 12.06
C ALA A 249 15.77 -22.02 12.72
N PRO A 250 16.71 -22.99 12.65
CA PRO A 250 17.94 -22.96 13.43
C PRO A 250 18.89 -21.81 13.07
N ASN A 251 18.81 -21.30 11.83
CA ASN A 251 19.67 -20.22 11.36
C ASN A 251 19.23 -18.83 11.85
N LEU A 252 18.00 -18.70 12.38
CA LEU A 252 17.50 -17.43 12.89
C LEU A 252 18.17 -17.03 14.21
N GLY A 253 18.63 -17.99 15.01
CA GLY A 253 19.30 -17.73 16.29
C GLY A 253 18.49 -16.77 17.19
N THR A 254 19.05 -15.59 17.47
CA THR A 254 18.43 -14.55 18.31
C THR A 254 17.35 -13.74 17.59
N ALA A 255 17.17 -13.90 16.28
CA ALA A 255 16.09 -13.29 15.51
C ALA A 255 14.73 -13.98 15.73
N VAL A 256 14.70 -15.07 16.52
CA VAL A 256 13.47 -15.68 17.05
C VAL A 256 13.13 -15.06 18.41
N LYS A 257 12.04 -14.30 18.44
CA LYS A 257 11.47 -13.74 19.68
C LYS A 257 10.10 -14.36 19.94
N VAL A 258 9.93 -14.97 21.11
CA VAL A 258 8.62 -15.46 21.57
C VAL A 258 8.26 -14.77 22.87
N THR A 259 7.08 -14.17 22.93
CA THR A 259 6.51 -13.47 24.09
C THR A 259 5.07 -13.93 24.34
N SER A 260 4.41 -13.47 25.41
CA SER A 260 3.02 -13.83 25.71
C SER A 260 2.16 -12.59 25.96
N ASP A 261 0.85 -12.68 25.72
CA ASP A 261 -0.09 -11.55 25.88
C ASP A 261 -0.18 -11.05 27.34
N ASN A 262 0.14 -11.92 28.30
CA ASN A 262 0.12 -11.61 29.74
C ASN A 262 1.44 -11.01 30.27
N SER A 263 2.42 -10.74 29.39
CA SER A 263 3.71 -10.17 29.76
C SER A 263 3.68 -8.63 29.75
N ASN A 264 2.90 -8.02 30.65
CA ASN A 264 3.03 -6.60 31.04
C ASN A 264 3.33 -6.50 32.53
#